data_AF-A0A376TF69-F1
#
_entry.id   AF-A0A376TF69-F1
#
_cell.length_a   1.000
_cell.length_b   1.000
_cell.length_c   1.000
_cell.angle_alpha   90.00
_cell.angle_beta   90.00
_cell.angle_gamma   90.00
#
_symmetry.space_group_name_H-M   'P 1'
#
loop_
_entity.id
_entity.type
_entity.pdbx_description
1 polymer ?
#
loop_
_entity_poly.entity_id
_entity_poly.type
_entity_poly.pdbx_seq_one_letter_code
_entity_poly.pdbx_strand_id
1 'polypeptide(L)'
;MLKLEELLEYAEQLKDDDAAKISLYFITRHLKAGMSRTARVVDKFDFKIIKAPIAPDIAKFFKYTLSNQIISHASKDDIVMKKYTVIDDDIDNKIYAYAMNNAISFSKVINNDIKNDKPVVLTSLAEVQNDLWAYCIKVQKGADVTYSFRKISRGKVTTNEPQNMTQRVFALFDKTDKELRSFDGSAVNFDDKIDCIYIKDQFYVFHKKSFEAIVGLEVEFTEAAQKTLNTLKNLILLKV
;
A
#
# COMPACT_ATOMS: atom_id res chain seq x y z
N MET A 1 -14.63 -14.45 5.61
CA MET A 1 -13.35 -14.90 5.03
C MET A 1 -13.67 -15.69 3.79
N LEU A 2 -13.20 -15.20 2.64
CA LEU A 2 -13.23 -15.95 1.40
C LEU A 2 -12.36 -17.20 1.55
N LYS A 3 -12.76 -18.28 0.87
CA LYS A 3 -11.91 -19.43 0.68
C LYS A 3 -10.83 -19.13 -0.37
N LEU A 4 -9.81 -19.97 -0.42
CA LEU A 4 -8.71 -19.84 -1.38
C LEU A 4 -9.23 -19.93 -2.83
N GLU A 5 -10.16 -20.84 -3.09
CA GLU A 5 -10.76 -21.07 -4.40
C GLU A 5 -11.53 -19.83 -4.87
N GLU A 6 -12.25 -19.15 -3.97
CA GLU A 6 -12.99 -17.93 -4.30
C GLU A 6 -12.04 -16.76 -4.62
N LEU A 7 -10.86 -16.71 -3.99
CA LEU A 7 -9.84 -15.71 -4.27
C LEU A 7 -9.15 -15.98 -5.63
N LEU A 8 -8.93 -17.25 -5.96
CA LEU A 8 -8.43 -17.68 -7.28
C LEU A 8 -9.43 -17.37 -8.39
N GLU A 9 -10.69 -17.75 -8.20
CA GLU A 9 -11.77 -17.49 -9.15
C GLU A 9 -11.90 -15.98 -9.43
N TYR A 10 -11.83 -15.15 -8.38
CA TYR A 10 -11.80 -13.70 -8.54
C TYR A 10 -10.64 -13.22 -9.43
N ALA A 11 -9.44 -13.77 -9.23
CA ALA A 11 -8.24 -13.37 -9.97
C ALA A 11 -8.29 -13.79 -11.45
N GLU A 12 -8.80 -14.99 -11.73
CA GLU A 12 -8.99 -15.49 -13.09
C GLU A 12 -10.02 -14.63 -13.84
N GLN A 13 -11.15 -14.34 -13.21
CA GLN A 13 -12.18 -13.49 -13.81
C GLN A 13 -11.68 -12.07 -14.07
N LEU A 14 -10.87 -11.48 -13.18
CA LEU A 14 -10.37 -10.12 -13.33
C LEU A 14 -9.48 -9.95 -14.58
N LYS A 15 -8.74 -10.98 -14.96
CA LYS A 15 -7.74 -10.91 -16.04
C LYS A 15 -8.37 -10.53 -17.38
N ASP A 16 -9.53 -11.12 -17.67
CA ASP A 16 -10.23 -11.01 -18.94
C ASP A 16 -11.48 -10.11 -18.87
N ASP A 17 -11.70 -9.45 -17.72
CA ASP A 17 -12.83 -8.54 -17.52
C ASP A 17 -12.52 -7.16 -18.10
N ASP A 18 -13.09 -6.86 -19.27
CA ASP A 18 -12.99 -5.55 -19.93
C ASP A 18 -13.94 -4.51 -19.33
N ALA A 19 -14.95 -4.93 -18.57
CA ALA A 19 -15.86 -4.02 -17.87
C ALA A 19 -15.28 -3.54 -16.53
N ALA A 20 -14.25 -4.21 -16.02
CA ALA A 20 -13.57 -3.82 -14.79
C ALA A 20 -12.86 -2.47 -14.94
N LYS A 21 -13.33 -1.47 -14.18
CA LYS A 21 -12.72 -0.15 -14.15
C LYS A 21 -11.61 -0.10 -13.11
N ILE A 22 -10.42 0.28 -13.56
CA ILE A 22 -9.23 0.47 -12.71
C ILE A 22 -9.07 1.96 -12.37
N SER A 23 -8.75 2.26 -11.12
CA SER A 23 -8.42 3.63 -10.67
C SER A 23 -7.24 3.59 -9.71
N LEU A 24 -6.34 4.55 -9.84
CA LEU A 24 -5.15 4.69 -8.99
C LEU A 24 -5.34 5.83 -8.00
N TYR A 25 -4.95 5.56 -6.76
CA TYR A 25 -4.94 6.52 -5.68
C TYR A 25 -3.58 6.51 -4.99
N PHE A 26 -2.99 7.69 -4.81
CA PHE A 26 -1.82 7.88 -3.98
C PHE A 26 -2.23 8.16 -2.55
N ILE A 27 -1.55 7.51 -1.62
CA ILE A 27 -1.70 7.69 -0.19
C ILE A 27 -0.46 8.43 0.28
N THR A 28 -0.64 9.66 0.73
CA THR A 28 0.42 10.46 1.35
C THR A 28 0.34 10.35 2.86
N ARG A 29 1.49 10.43 3.53
CA ARG A 29 1.58 10.33 4.99
C ARG A 29 2.28 11.55 5.57
N HIS A 30 1.56 12.29 6.40
CA HIS A 30 2.00 13.54 7.02
C HIS A 30 2.09 13.37 8.54
N LEU A 31 3.08 13.99 9.16
CA LEU A 31 3.17 14.02 10.62
C LEU A 31 2.18 15.06 11.16
N LYS A 32 1.38 14.71 12.17
CA LYS A 32 0.47 15.66 12.81
C LYS A 32 1.23 16.83 13.43
N ALA A 33 0.61 18.01 13.41
CA ALA A 33 1.20 19.21 14.01
C ALA A 33 1.53 18.97 15.50
N GLY A 34 2.73 19.39 15.92
CA GLY A 34 3.21 19.21 17.30
C GLY A 34 3.76 17.81 17.61
N MET A 35 3.66 16.84 16.70
CA MET A 35 4.24 15.50 16.90
C MET A 35 5.70 15.45 16.45
N SER A 36 6.52 14.70 17.19
CA SER A 36 7.90 14.40 16.77
C SER A 36 7.94 13.18 15.84
N ARG A 37 8.84 13.19 14.84
CA ARG A 37 9.11 12.02 13.99
C ARG A 37 9.52 10.81 14.82
N THR A 38 10.28 11.03 15.90
CA THR A 38 10.79 9.98 16.80
C THR A 38 9.78 9.52 17.84
N ALA A 39 8.65 10.23 17.99
CA ALA A 39 7.61 9.87 18.94
C ALA A 39 7.03 8.49 18.60
N ARG A 40 6.90 7.62 19.60
CA ARG A 40 6.30 6.29 19.48
C ARG A 40 4.87 6.34 20.00
N VAL A 41 4.03 7.14 19.33
CA VAL A 41 2.65 7.39 19.71
C VAL A 41 1.72 6.93 18.59
N VAL A 42 0.67 6.19 18.94
CA VAL A 42 -0.43 5.84 18.04
C VAL A 42 -1.03 7.09 17.39
N ASP A 43 -1.47 6.97 16.14
CA ASP A 43 -2.19 8.04 15.44
C ASP A 43 -1.38 9.35 15.29
N LYS A 44 -0.04 9.28 15.22
CA LYS A 44 0.83 10.44 14.98
C LYS A 44 0.86 10.94 13.54
N PHE A 45 0.30 10.17 12.61
CA PHE A 45 0.29 10.49 11.19
C PHE A 45 -1.13 10.71 10.68
N ASP A 46 -1.27 11.68 9.79
CA ASP A 46 -2.43 11.84 8.93
C ASP A 46 -2.16 11.22 7.56
N PHE A 47 -3.17 10.57 7.01
CA PHE A 47 -3.12 10.02 5.67
C PHE A 47 -4.08 10.80 4.77
N LYS A 48 -3.64 11.13 3.56
CA LYS A 48 -4.49 11.78 2.55
C LYS A 48 -4.46 11.00 1.25
N ILE A 49 -5.61 10.93 0.60
CA ILE A 49 -5.79 10.27 -0.68
C ILE A 49 -5.86 11.29 -1.80
N ILE A 50 -5.09 11.03 -2.85
CA ILE A 50 -5.08 11.81 -4.07
C ILE A 50 -5.31 10.86 -5.24
N LYS A 51 -6.28 11.16 -6.09
CA LYS A 51 -6.55 10.36 -7.29
C LYS A 51 -5.51 10.67 -8.36
N ALA A 52 -4.78 9.66 -8.80
CA ALA A 52 -3.83 9.79 -9.89
C ALA A 52 -4.53 9.36 -11.20
N PRO A 53 -4.69 10.25 -12.19
CA PRO A 53 -5.12 9.85 -13.52
C PRO A 53 -4.14 8.84 -14.12
N ILE A 54 -4.65 7.78 -14.74
CA ILE A 54 -3.84 6.75 -15.38
C ILE A 54 -4.31 6.52 -16.81
N ALA A 55 -3.37 6.25 -17.70
CA ALA A 55 -3.64 5.84 -19.07
C ALA A 55 -4.13 4.37 -19.12
N PRO A 56 -4.82 3.95 -20.20
CA PRO A 56 -5.38 2.61 -20.32
C PRO A 56 -4.35 1.47 -20.21
N ASP A 57 -3.14 1.68 -20.69
CA ASP A 57 -2.02 0.73 -20.60
C ASP A 57 -1.56 0.51 -19.16
N ILE A 58 -1.46 1.58 -18.37
CA ILE A 58 -1.17 1.52 -16.93
C ILE A 58 -2.31 0.83 -16.17
N ALA A 59 -3.55 1.11 -16.54
CA ALA A 59 -4.72 0.40 -16.01
C ALA A 59 -4.64 -1.12 -16.28
N LYS A 60 -4.26 -1.50 -17.52
CA LYS A 60 -4.07 -2.89 -17.92
C LYS A 60 -2.92 -3.57 -17.17
N PHE A 61 -1.79 -2.87 -16.99
CA PHE A 61 -0.68 -3.34 -16.15
C PHE A 61 -1.17 -3.68 -14.74
N PHE A 62 -1.89 -2.78 -14.08
CA PHE A 62 -2.38 -3.03 -12.73
C PHE A 62 -3.37 -4.20 -12.66
N LYS A 63 -4.27 -4.32 -13.64
CA LYS A 63 -5.20 -5.46 -13.74
C LYS A 63 -4.45 -6.80 -13.78
N TYR A 64 -3.42 -6.89 -14.62
CA TYR A 64 -2.58 -8.10 -14.70
C TYR A 64 -1.76 -8.33 -13.44
N THR A 65 -1.16 -7.29 -12.86
CA THR A 65 -0.37 -7.41 -11.63
C THR A 65 -1.21 -7.97 -10.49
N LEU A 66 -2.44 -7.48 -10.30
CA LEU A 66 -3.36 -8.02 -9.28
C LEU A 66 -3.68 -9.49 -9.54
N SER A 67 -4.15 -9.81 -10.74
CA SER A 67 -4.55 -11.18 -11.11
C SER A 67 -3.38 -12.16 -10.96
N ASN A 68 -2.23 -11.85 -11.58
CA ASN A 68 -1.06 -12.72 -11.57
C ASN A 68 -0.52 -12.94 -10.16
N GLN A 69 -0.51 -11.93 -9.30
CA GLN A 69 -0.01 -12.11 -7.93
C GLN A 69 -0.95 -12.95 -7.07
N ILE A 70 -2.27 -12.76 -7.19
CA ILE A 70 -3.22 -13.60 -6.47
C ILE A 70 -3.03 -15.05 -6.89
N ILE A 71 -2.98 -15.32 -8.21
CA ILE A 71 -2.76 -16.66 -8.75
C ILE A 71 -1.42 -17.22 -8.25
N SER A 72 -0.33 -16.47 -8.36
CA SER A 72 0.99 -16.97 -7.96
C SER A 72 1.13 -17.31 -6.47
N HIS A 73 0.37 -16.64 -5.59
CA HIS A 73 0.32 -16.99 -4.18
C HIS A 73 -0.70 -18.09 -3.87
N ALA A 74 -1.90 -18.00 -4.44
CA ALA A 74 -3.00 -18.88 -4.07
C ALA A 74 -2.96 -20.24 -4.77
N SER A 75 -2.20 -20.40 -5.85
CA SER A 75 -2.04 -21.68 -6.56
C SER A 75 -0.90 -22.56 -6.00
N LYS A 76 -0.19 -22.13 -4.95
CA LYS A 76 0.87 -22.95 -4.34
C LYS A 76 0.27 -24.08 -3.52
N ASP A 77 0.79 -25.30 -3.66
CA ASP A 77 0.26 -26.50 -2.99
C ASP A 77 0.30 -26.43 -1.45
N ASP A 78 1.21 -25.62 -0.89
CA ASP A 78 1.42 -25.47 0.56
C ASP A 78 0.87 -24.15 1.13
N ILE A 79 0.05 -23.40 0.36
CA ILE A 79 -0.48 -22.12 0.82
C ILE A 79 -1.49 -22.32 1.96
N VAL A 80 -1.30 -21.58 3.06
CA VAL A 80 -2.22 -21.58 4.19
C VAL A 80 -2.86 -20.20 4.36
N MET A 81 -4.19 -20.15 4.28
CA MET A 81 -4.96 -18.99 4.74
C MET A 81 -5.09 -19.03 6.26
N LYS A 82 -4.58 -18.01 6.95
CA LYS A 82 -4.62 -17.93 8.41
C LYS A 82 -5.10 -16.56 8.85
N LYS A 83 -5.78 -16.48 9.99
CA LYS A 83 -6.03 -15.20 10.65
C LYS A 83 -4.70 -14.53 10.98
N TYR A 84 -4.61 -13.24 10.69
CA TYR A 84 -3.47 -12.44 11.04
C TYR A 84 -3.22 -12.48 12.55
N THR A 85 -1.96 -12.65 12.92
CA THR A 85 -1.48 -12.54 14.29
C THR A 85 -0.18 -11.75 14.30
N VAL A 86 0.05 -11.00 15.38
CA VAL A 86 1.23 -10.14 15.53
C VAL A 86 2.51 -10.96 15.52
N ILE A 87 2.50 -12.06 16.26
CA ILE A 87 3.64 -12.97 16.44
C ILE A 87 3.50 -14.11 15.42
N ASP A 88 3.96 -13.85 14.20
CA ASP A 88 4.06 -14.85 13.12
C ASP A 88 5.14 -14.41 12.15
N ASP A 89 5.95 -15.34 11.66
CA ASP A 89 7.02 -15.06 10.70
C ASP A 89 6.44 -14.74 9.31
N ASP A 90 7.06 -13.79 8.61
CA ASP A 90 6.70 -13.44 7.23
C ASP A 90 7.26 -14.53 6.29
N ILE A 91 6.47 -15.60 6.09
CA ILE A 91 6.83 -16.76 5.26
C ILE A 91 6.00 -16.72 3.98
N ASP A 92 6.64 -17.01 2.84
CA ASP A 92 6.09 -16.89 1.48
C ASP A 92 4.90 -17.81 1.12
N ASN A 93 4.50 -18.71 2.03
CA ASN A 93 3.40 -19.66 1.85
C ASN A 93 2.17 -19.36 2.72
N LYS A 94 1.99 -18.11 3.15
CA LYS A 94 0.81 -17.68 3.93
C LYS A 94 0.08 -16.52 3.29
N ILE A 95 -1.25 -16.56 3.37
CA ILE A 95 -2.12 -15.41 3.11
C ILE A 95 -2.82 -15.08 4.41
N TYR A 96 -2.56 -13.90 4.96
CA TYR A 96 -3.16 -13.51 6.25
C TYR A 96 -4.48 -12.78 6.06
N ALA A 97 -5.49 -13.25 6.78
CA ALA A 97 -6.81 -12.66 6.87
C ALA A 97 -6.87 -11.63 8.01
N TYR A 98 -7.17 -10.37 7.72
CA TYR A 98 -7.31 -9.31 8.71
C TYR A 98 -8.61 -8.52 8.54
N ALA A 99 -9.34 -8.30 9.64
CA ALA A 99 -10.61 -7.58 9.61
C ALA A 99 -10.41 -6.06 9.68
N MET A 100 -11.18 -5.30 8.88
CA MET A 100 -11.03 -3.85 8.73
C MET A 100 -11.17 -3.05 10.01
N ASN A 101 -12.10 -3.45 10.87
CA ASN A 101 -12.39 -2.83 12.16
C ASN A 101 -11.17 -2.78 13.09
N ASN A 102 -10.16 -3.62 12.85
CA ASN A 102 -8.93 -3.63 13.63
C ASN A 102 -7.87 -2.63 13.10
N ALA A 103 -8.08 -1.94 11.97
CA ALA A 103 -7.18 -0.93 11.43
C ALA A 103 -7.85 0.46 11.46
N ILE A 104 -8.05 1.03 12.66
CA ILE A 104 -8.94 2.19 12.86
C ILE A 104 -8.50 3.44 12.08
N SER A 105 -7.20 3.76 12.09
CA SER A 105 -6.67 4.96 11.39
C SER A 105 -6.74 4.83 9.86
N PHE A 106 -6.34 3.67 9.34
CA PHE A 106 -6.40 3.37 7.91
C PHE A 106 -7.83 3.10 7.41
N SER A 107 -8.74 2.66 8.29
CA SER A 107 -10.12 2.43 7.89
C SER A 107 -10.85 3.71 7.52
N LYS A 108 -10.47 4.85 8.12
CA LYS A 108 -10.93 6.18 7.69
C LYS A 108 -10.53 6.48 6.24
N VAL A 109 -9.31 6.13 5.84
CA VAL A 109 -8.80 6.33 4.46
C VAL A 109 -9.71 5.60 3.47
N ILE A 110 -9.97 4.30 3.66
CA ILE A 110 -10.83 3.53 2.76
C ILE A 110 -12.30 3.98 2.85
N ASN A 111 -12.86 4.11 4.05
CA ASN A 111 -14.29 4.34 4.24
C ASN A 111 -14.73 5.79 4.00
N ASN A 112 -13.89 6.78 4.31
CA ASN A 112 -14.29 8.18 4.21
C ASN A 112 -13.77 8.85 2.94
N ASP A 113 -12.64 8.43 2.39
CA ASP A 113 -12.01 9.15 1.26
C ASP A 113 -12.16 8.40 -0.07
N ILE A 114 -12.03 7.05 -0.08
CA ILE A 114 -12.18 6.28 -1.33
C ILE A 114 -13.65 5.98 -1.65
N LYS A 115 -14.47 5.65 -0.63
CA LYS A 115 -15.89 5.32 -0.84
C LYS A 115 -16.78 6.55 -1.09
N ASN A 116 -16.42 7.74 -0.58
CA ASN A 116 -17.21 8.96 -0.76
C ASN A 116 -16.89 9.76 -2.06
N ASP A 117 -15.98 9.23 -2.90
CA ASP A 117 -15.75 9.61 -4.30
C ASP A 117 -15.51 11.10 -4.59
N LYS A 118 -14.84 11.84 -3.69
CA LYS A 118 -14.32 13.20 -3.96
C LYS A 118 -12.85 13.44 -3.58
N PRO A 119 -11.91 12.53 -3.93
CA PRO A 119 -10.50 12.82 -3.73
C PRO A 119 -10.02 13.93 -4.67
N VAL A 120 -9.09 14.74 -4.19
CA VAL A 120 -8.35 15.70 -5.03
C VAL A 120 -7.67 14.92 -6.15
N VAL A 121 -7.72 15.44 -7.38
CA VAL A 121 -7.05 14.85 -8.54
C VAL A 121 -5.65 15.43 -8.62
N LEU A 122 -4.66 14.54 -8.74
CA LEU A 122 -3.25 14.91 -8.86
C LEU A 122 -3.03 15.71 -10.14
N THR A 123 -2.32 16.84 -10.05
CA THR A 123 -1.94 17.65 -11.21
C THR A 123 -0.44 17.63 -11.49
N SER A 124 0.39 17.48 -10.45
CA SER A 124 1.83 17.28 -10.56
C SER A 124 2.34 16.23 -9.57
N LEU A 125 3.35 15.45 -9.98
CA LEU A 125 4.04 14.50 -9.10
C LEU A 125 4.83 15.19 -7.97
N ALA A 126 5.17 16.47 -8.13
CA ALA A 126 5.81 17.27 -7.08
C ALA A 126 4.94 17.39 -5.82
N GLU A 127 3.61 17.36 -5.97
CA GLU A 127 2.65 17.43 -4.86
C GLU A 127 2.79 16.25 -3.87
N VAL A 128 3.33 15.12 -4.34
CA VAL A 128 3.41 13.88 -3.56
C VAL A 128 4.82 13.36 -3.36
N GLN A 129 5.82 13.91 -4.04
CA GLN A 129 7.19 13.37 -4.09
C GLN A 129 7.79 13.07 -2.71
N ASN A 130 7.61 13.97 -1.73
CA ASN A 130 8.24 13.85 -0.41
C ASN A 130 7.46 12.96 0.58
N ASP A 131 6.16 12.82 0.34
CA ASP A 131 5.21 12.29 1.32
C ASP A 131 4.41 11.08 0.80
N LEU A 132 4.64 10.66 -0.45
CA LEU A 132 4.06 9.45 -1.01
C LEU A 132 4.48 8.23 -0.16
N TRP A 133 3.48 7.54 0.37
CA TRP A 133 3.66 6.45 1.32
C TRP A 133 3.26 5.09 0.76
N ALA A 134 2.13 5.07 0.06
CA ALA A 134 1.60 3.88 -0.60
C ALA A 134 0.75 4.31 -1.81
N TYR A 135 0.41 3.34 -2.65
CA TYR A 135 -0.64 3.51 -3.63
C TYR A 135 -1.72 2.43 -3.46
N CYS A 136 -2.93 2.79 -3.87
CA CYS A 136 -4.11 1.96 -3.86
C CYS A 136 -4.66 1.83 -5.27
N ILE A 137 -4.89 0.61 -5.71
CA ILE A 137 -5.58 0.30 -6.96
C ILE A 137 -6.99 -0.11 -6.60
N LYS A 138 -7.98 0.65 -7.07
CA LYS A 138 -9.41 0.29 -6.98
C LYS A 138 -9.80 -0.41 -8.27
N VAL A 139 -10.37 -1.60 -8.12
CA VAL A 139 -11.06 -2.34 -9.18
C VAL A 139 -12.55 -2.24 -8.92
N GLN A 140 -13.31 -1.76 -9.90
CA GLN A 140 -14.77 -1.67 -9.80
C GLN A 140 -15.42 -2.50 -10.90
N LYS A 141 -16.26 -3.46 -10.50
CA LYS A 141 -17.04 -4.35 -11.37
C LYS A 141 -18.52 -4.23 -10.98
N GLY A 142 -19.27 -3.42 -11.72
CA GLY A 142 -20.64 -3.07 -11.32
C GLY A 142 -20.67 -2.41 -9.94
N ALA A 143 -21.35 -3.04 -8.98
CA ALA A 143 -21.41 -2.61 -7.59
C ALA A 143 -20.25 -3.12 -6.72
N ASP A 144 -19.55 -4.17 -7.18
CA ASP A 144 -18.46 -4.77 -6.42
C ASP A 144 -17.19 -3.94 -6.55
N VAL A 145 -16.53 -3.71 -5.42
CA VAL A 145 -15.29 -2.96 -5.35
C VAL A 145 -14.23 -3.77 -4.61
N THR A 146 -13.05 -3.84 -5.22
CA THR A 146 -11.85 -4.41 -4.60
C THR A 146 -10.78 -3.33 -4.55
N TYR A 147 -10.01 -3.33 -3.48
CA TYR A 147 -8.85 -2.45 -3.34
C TYR A 147 -7.61 -3.28 -3.16
N SER A 148 -6.50 -2.89 -3.77
CA SER A 148 -5.19 -3.45 -3.43
C SER A 148 -4.25 -2.34 -3.04
N PHE A 149 -3.33 -2.64 -2.13
CA PHE A 149 -2.41 -1.67 -1.59
C PHE A 149 -0.98 -2.14 -1.77
N ARG A 150 -0.11 -1.18 -2.07
CA ARG A 150 1.33 -1.38 -2.12
C ARG A 150 2.04 -0.19 -1.51
N LYS A 151 2.91 -0.47 -0.55
CA LYS A 151 3.83 0.48 0.03
C LYS A 151 4.86 0.87 -1.02
N ILE A 152 5.15 2.17 -1.11
CA ILE A 152 6.14 2.68 -2.05
C ILE A 152 7.28 3.35 -1.28
N SER A 153 8.50 3.19 -1.78
CA SER A 153 9.68 3.85 -1.23
C SER A 153 9.86 5.21 -1.88
N ARG A 154 10.34 6.20 -1.12
CA ARG A 154 10.62 7.56 -1.63
C ARG A 154 11.46 7.60 -2.90
N GLY A 155 12.42 6.69 -3.07
CA GLY A 155 13.27 6.62 -4.27
C GLY A 155 12.57 6.19 -5.56
N LYS A 156 11.27 5.87 -5.51
CA LYS A 156 10.47 5.47 -6.69
C LYS A 156 9.74 6.65 -7.33
N VAL A 157 9.77 7.83 -6.72
CA VAL A 157 9.24 9.06 -7.31
C VAL A 157 10.40 9.98 -7.67
N THR A 158 10.45 10.35 -8.93
CA THR A 158 11.44 11.28 -9.48
C THR A 158 10.70 12.45 -10.08
N THR A 159 11.12 13.65 -9.72
CA THR A 159 10.67 14.88 -10.36
C THR A 159 11.89 15.68 -10.79
N ASN A 160 11.80 16.32 -11.94
CA ASN A 160 12.85 17.19 -12.45
C ASN A 160 12.70 18.66 -12.05
N GLU A 161 11.73 18.98 -11.20
CA GLU A 161 11.62 20.33 -10.63
C GLU A 161 12.88 20.65 -9.81
N PRO A 162 13.52 21.81 -10.04
CA PRO A 162 14.79 22.15 -9.41
C PRO A 162 14.60 22.37 -7.91
N GLN A 163 14.95 21.36 -7.09
CA GLN A 163 14.82 21.44 -5.64
C GLN A 163 16.06 22.00 -4.91
N ASN A 164 17.23 22.12 -5.55
CA ASN A 164 18.42 22.87 -5.12
C ASN A 164 19.57 22.74 -6.15
N MET A 165 20.54 23.68 -6.15
CA MET A 165 21.58 23.97 -7.17
C MET A 165 22.52 22.84 -7.66
N THR A 166 22.33 21.57 -7.29
CA THR A 166 23.03 20.45 -7.95
C THR A 166 22.16 19.91 -9.07
N GLN A 167 22.48 20.30 -10.31
CA GLN A 167 21.88 19.76 -11.54
C GLN A 167 22.08 18.24 -11.60
N ARG A 168 21.08 17.47 -11.18
CA ARG A 168 21.03 16.02 -11.43
C ARG A 168 20.45 15.81 -12.83
N VAL A 169 21.21 15.16 -13.71
CA VAL A 169 20.71 14.72 -15.01
C VAL A 169 20.03 13.38 -14.83
N PHE A 170 18.71 13.31 -15.03
CA PHE A 170 18.01 12.05 -15.23
C PHE A 170 18.08 11.69 -16.70
N ALA A 171 18.44 10.46 -17.01
CA ALA A 171 18.52 9.97 -18.38
C ALA A 171 17.80 8.63 -18.54
N LEU A 172 17.14 8.44 -19.67
CA LEU A 172 16.58 7.17 -20.11
C LEU A 172 17.44 6.62 -21.25
N PHE A 173 17.63 5.31 -21.28
CA PHE A 173 18.29 4.65 -22.40
C PHE A 173 17.28 4.45 -23.52
N ASP A 174 17.44 5.20 -24.61
CA ASP A 174 16.60 5.10 -25.79
C ASP A 174 16.93 3.81 -26.54
N LYS A 175 15.91 2.98 -26.77
CA LYS A 175 16.08 1.67 -27.40
C LYS A 175 16.21 1.75 -28.92
N THR A 176 15.89 2.89 -29.52
CA THR A 176 15.87 3.10 -30.98
C THR A 176 17.27 3.36 -31.50
N ASP A 177 17.98 4.29 -30.88
CA ASP A 177 19.34 4.71 -31.25
C ASP A 177 20.42 4.18 -30.30
N LYS A 178 20.04 3.54 -29.18
CA LYS A 178 20.92 2.97 -28.15
C LYS A 178 21.75 4.03 -27.42
N GLU A 179 21.19 5.23 -27.20
CA GLU A 179 21.82 6.33 -26.47
C GLU A 179 21.15 6.63 -25.12
N LEU A 180 21.91 7.19 -24.17
CA LEU A 180 21.34 7.80 -22.96
C LEU A 180 20.85 9.21 -23.29
N ARG A 181 19.54 9.44 -23.19
CA ARG A 181 18.92 10.75 -23.41
C ARG A 181 18.45 11.35 -22.11
N SER A 182 18.67 12.64 -21.92
CA SER A 182 18.10 13.37 -20.79
C SER A 182 16.58 13.22 -20.78
N PHE A 183 16.03 12.77 -19.66
CA PHE A 183 14.60 12.76 -19.40
C PHE A 183 14.27 14.06 -18.70
N ASP A 184 13.40 14.88 -19.30
CA ASP A 184 12.93 16.15 -18.72
C ASP A 184 11.47 16.06 -18.24
N GLY A 185 11.20 15.09 -17.37
CA GLY A 185 9.86 14.82 -16.87
C GLY A 185 9.84 14.38 -15.41
N SER A 186 8.65 14.01 -14.95
CA SER A 186 8.48 13.37 -13.64
C SER A 186 8.03 11.92 -13.85
N ALA A 187 8.50 11.02 -12.99
CA ALA A 187 8.25 9.59 -13.10
C ALA A 187 7.90 8.99 -11.74
N VAL A 188 6.97 8.02 -11.75
CA VAL A 188 6.75 7.09 -10.64
C VAL A 188 7.01 5.69 -11.15
N ASN A 189 7.88 4.97 -10.45
CA ASN A 189 8.19 3.58 -10.75
C ASN A 189 7.25 2.67 -9.96
N PHE A 190 6.43 1.91 -10.68
CA PHE A 190 5.57 0.88 -10.10
C PHE A 190 6.23 -0.49 -10.15
N ASP A 191 5.93 -1.30 -9.15
CA ASP A 191 6.40 -2.68 -9.04
C ASP A 191 5.29 -3.62 -9.54
N ASP A 192 5.65 -4.85 -9.90
CA ASP A 192 4.72 -5.95 -10.19
C ASP A 192 4.24 -6.67 -8.91
N LYS A 193 4.17 -5.94 -7.80
CA LYS A 193 3.81 -6.48 -6.48
C LYS A 193 2.77 -5.63 -5.75
N ILE A 194 1.93 -6.30 -4.98
CA ILE A 194 0.94 -5.81 -4.03
C ILE A 194 1.22 -6.40 -2.65
N ASP A 195 0.91 -5.65 -1.60
CA ASP A 195 1.14 -6.08 -0.21
C ASP A 195 -0.12 -6.70 0.40
N CYS A 196 -1.30 -6.17 0.05
CA CYS A 196 -2.58 -6.74 0.47
C CYS A 196 -3.73 -6.35 -0.47
N ILE A 197 -4.83 -7.08 -0.36
CA ILE A 197 -6.12 -6.82 -1.04
C ILE A 197 -7.21 -6.68 0.02
N TYR A 198 -8.13 -5.74 -0.19
CA TYR A 198 -9.37 -5.59 0.56
C TYR A 198 -10.57 -5.94 -0.33
N ILE A 199 -11.27 -7.01 0.03
CA ILE A 199 -12.48 -7.50 -0.67
C ILE A 199 -13.45 -8.08 0.35
N LYS A 200 -14.76 -7.81 0.20
CA LYS A 200 -15.83 -8.29 1.09
C LYS A 200 -15.50 -8.07 2.59
N ASP A 201 -15.14 -6.83 2.90
CA ASP A 201 -14.81 -6.35 4.25
C ASP A 201 -13.63 -7.02 4.97
N GLN A 202 -12.73 -7.62 4.21
CA GLN A 202 -11.59 -8.33 4.74
C GLN A 202 -10.33 -8.06 3.93
N PHE A 203 -9.21 -7.89 4.64
CA PHE A 203 -7.88 -7.87 4.05
C PHE A 203 -7.31 -9.28 3.89
N TYR A 204 -6.65 -9.49 2.77
CA TYR A 204 -5.81 -10.63 2.44
C TYR A 204 -4.39 -10.10 2.23
N VAL A 205 -3.48 -10.48 3.11
CA VAL A 205 -2.13 -9.90 3.22
C VAL A 205 -1.11 -10.89 2.68
N PHE A 206 -0.33 -10.45 1.71
CA PHE A 206 0.77 -11.22 1.09
C PHE A 206 2.13 -10.84 1.66
N HIS A 207 2.29 -9.58 2.08
CA HIS A 207 3.54 -9.08 2.67
C HIS A 207 3.23 -8.42 4.02
N LYS A 208 3.47 -9.15 5.11
CA LYS A 208 3.00 -8.77 6.44
C LYS A 208 3.62 -7.46 6.91
N LYS A 209 4.94 -7.30 6.75
CA LYS A 209 5.66 -6.10 7.17
C LYS A 209 5.18 -4.83 6.47
N SER A 210 4.96 -4.91 5.15
CA SER A 210 4.46 -3.77 4.38
C SER A 210 3.03 -3.42 4.77
N PHE A 211 2.17 -4.43 4.96
CA PHE A 211 0.81 -4.24 5.43
C PHE A 211 0.78 -3.53 6.78
N GLU A 212 1.52 -4.01 7.78
CA GLU A 212 1.61 -3.38 9.11
C GLU A 212 2.03 -1.91 9.03
N ALA A 213 2.98 -1.59 8.15
CA ALA A 213 3.41 -0.22 7.92
C ALA A 213 2.35 0.64 7.21
N ILE A 214 1.55 0.07 6.32
CA ILE A 214 0.44 0.76 5.64
C ILE A 214 -0.68 1.06 6.65
N VAL A 215 -1.10 0.06 7.43
CA VAL A 215 -2.23 0.20 8.36
C VAL A 215 -1.86 0.81 9.72
N GLY A 216 -0.57 1.03 9.98
CA GLY A 216 -0.07 1.70 11.19
C GLY A 216 0.14 0.80 12.41
N LEU A 217 0.00 -0.52 12.24
CA LEU A 217 0.08 -1.51 13.33
C LEU A 217 1.47 -1.59 13.98
N GLU A 218 2.55 -1.36 13.22
CA GLU A 218 3.92 -1.40 13.76
C GLU A 218 4.10 -0.43 14.94
N VAL A 219 3.49 0.75 14.85
CA VAL A 219 3.58 1.78 15.89
C VAL A 219 2.75 1.38 17.11
N GLU A 220 1.56 0.83 16.90
CA GLU A 220 0.67 0.36 17.97
C GLU A 220 1.30 -0.77 18.78
N PHE A 221 1.89 -1.77 18.12
CA PHE A 221 2.57 -2.88 18.81
C PHE A 221 3.83 -2.43 19.53
N THR A 222 4.62 -1.53 18.93
CA THR A 222 5.82 -1.00 19.59
C THR A 222 5.47 -0.24 20.87
N GLU A 223 4.43 0.58 20.83
CA GLU A 223 3.97 1.33 22.00
C GLU A 223 3.40 0.38 23.09
N ALA A 224 2.58 -0.60 22.71
CA ALA A 224 2.04 -1.59 23.63
C ALA A 224 3.14 -2.44 24.30
N ALA A 225 4.15 -2.85 23.52
CA ALA A 225 5.30 -3.58 24.04
C ALA A 225 6.12 -2.73 25.02
N GLN A 226 6.36 -1.45 24.71
CA GLN A 226 7.06 -0.55 25.63
C GLN A 226 6.29 -0.29 26.92
N LYS A 227 4.97 -0.08 26.84
CA LYS A 227 4.13 0.04 28.04
C LYS A 227 4.23 -1.20 28.90
N THR A 228 4.12 -2.39 28.29
CA THR A 228 4.25 -3.67 28.99
C THR A 228 5.63 -3.83 29.66
N LEU A 229 6.72 -3.52 28.95
CA LEU A 229 8.07 -3.55 29.50
C LEU A 229 8.25 -2.59 30.69
N ASN A 230 7.66 -1.38 30.60
CA ASN A 230 7.71 -0.41 31.68
C ASN A 230 6.91 -0.89 32.90
N THR A 231 5.74 -1.49 32.70
CA THR A 231 4.95 -2.10 33.78
C THR A 231 5.71 -3.24 34.44
N LEU A 232 6.37 -4.12 33.67
CA LEU A 232 7.19 -5.20 34.20
C LEU A 232 8.38 -4.67 35.01
N LYS A 233 9.09 -3.65 34.51
CA LYS A 233 10.18 -3.00 35.26
C LYS A 233 9.69 -2.42 36.60
N ASN A 234 8.55 -1.74 36.60
CA ASN A 234 7.98 -1.16 37.82
C ASN A 234 7.55 -2.25 38.81
N LEU A 235 6.99 -3.36 38.36
CA LEU A 235 6.63 -4.51 39.21
C LEU A 235 7.85 -5.19 39.83
N ILE A 236 8.98 -5.23 39.12
CA ILE A 236 10.24 -5.77 39.63
C ILE A 236 10.85 -4.83 40.67
N LEU A 237 10.82 -3.51 40.43
CA LEU A 237 11.31 -2.48 41.35
C LEU A 237 10.48 -2.38 42.65
N LEU A 238 9.21 -2.75 42.64
CA LEU A 238 8.35 -2.81 43.84
C LEU A 238 8.55 -4.09 44.68
N LYS A 239 9.33 -5.06 44.19
CA LYS A 239 9.61 -6.33 44.86
C LYS A 239 11.03 -6.41 45.46
N VAL A 240 11.80 -5.32 45.39
CA VAL A 240 13.10 -5.13 46.05
C VAL A 240 12.93 -4.07 47.13
#